data_AF-A0A9D8IUC8-F1
#
_entry.id   AF-A0A9D8IUC8-F1
#
_cell.length_a   1.000
_cell.length_b   1.000
_cell.length_c   1.000
_cell.angle_alpha   90.00
_cell.angle_beta   90.00
_cell.angle_gamma   90.00
#
_symmetry.space_group_name_H-M   'P 1'
#
loop_
_entity.id
_entity.type
_entity.pdbx_description
1 polymer ?
#
loop_
_entity_poly.entity_id
_entity_poly.type
_entity_poly.pdbx_seq_one_letter_code
_entity_poly.pdbx_strand_id
1 'polypeptide(L)'
;MTTDSGIDMVVFSARKKKARTIQVKTNLKPKPAGGKGRPSLNLWIDDKSTADIVALVDLSTDRIWLFTGKEIRKLAQQHSSNRYQLYFHTDGVPSKSHASAFHQHLFDRKVHKLFS
;
A
#
# COMPACT_ATOMS: atom_id res chain seq x y z
N MET A 1 13.03 -12.38 18.31
CA MET A 1 11.74 -11.66 18.27
C MET A 1 11.40 -11.47 16.81
N THR A 2 10.64 -12.39 16.23
CA THR A 2 10.31 -12.41 14.80
C THR A 2 8.86 -11.97 14.65
N THR A 3 8.59 -10.97 13.81
CA THR A 3 7.22 -10.61 13.42
C THR A 3 6.71 -11.65 12.40
N ASP A 4 6.45 -12.87 12.89
CA ASP A 4 6.16 -14.08 12.10
C ASP A 4 4.73 -14.15 11.52
N SER A 5 4.10 -13.01 11.32
CA SER A 5 2.74 -12.91 10.72
C SER A 5 2.60 -11.77 9.71
N GLY A 6 3.71 -11.08 9.40
CA GLY A 6 3.67 -9.93 8.50
C GLY A 6 3.00 -8.70 9.10
N ILE A 7 2.91 -8.59 10.43
CA ILE A 7 2.45 -7.40 11.15
C ILE A 7 3.68 -6.67 11.70
N ASP A 8 3.84 -5.41 11.33
CA ASP A 8 4.98 -4.58 11.75
C ASP A 8 4.58 -3.57 12.84
N MET A 9 3.31 -3.17 12.89
CA MET A 9 2.80 -2.20 13.86
C MET A 9 1.35 -2.47 14.26
N VAL A 10 0.97 -2.04 15.46
CA VAL A 10 -0.43 -2.00 15.91
C VAL A 10 -0.78 -0.57 16.31
N VAL A 11 -1.88 -0.04 15.79
CA VAL A 11 -2.35 1.32 16.06
C VAL A 11 -3.73 1.28 16.69
N PHE A 12 -3.89 1.94 17.83
CA PHE A 12 -5.17 2.09 18.49
C PHE A 12 -5.83 3.42 18.13
N SER A 13 -7.07 3.37 17.61
CA SER A 13 -7.92 4.56 17.52
C SER A 13 -8.77 4.66 18.77
N ALA A 14 -8.53 5.68 19.58
CA ALA A 14 -9.36 6.01 20.74
C ALA A 14 -10.80 6.35 20.32
N ARG A 15 -10.97 7.06 19.19
CA ARG A 15 -12.29 7.44 18.68
C ARG A 15 -13.13 6.24 18.23
N LYS A 16 -12.53 5.27 17.55
CA LYS A 16 -13.22 4.02 17.16
C LYS A 16 -13.20 2.95 18.26
N LYS A 17 -12.46 3.18 19.35
CA LYS A 17 -12.14 2.19 20.40
C LYS A 17 -11.66 0.86 19.80
N LYS A 18 -10.82 0.92 18.77
CA LYS A 18 -10.39 -0.24 17.99
C LYS A 18 -8.91 -0.17 17.66
N ALA A 19 -8.21 -1.28 17.94
CA ALA A 19 -6.86 -1.53 17.44
C ALA A 19 -6.90 -2.03 15.98
N ARG A 20 -5.92 -1.64 15.19
CA ARG A 20 -5.68 -2.17 13.84
C ARG A 20 -4.23 -2.58 13.68
N THR A 21 -4.01 -3.72 13.05
CA THR A 21 -2.67 -4.22 12.69
C THR A 21 -2.23 -3.66 11.34
N ILE A 22 -0.95 -3.34 11.20
CA ILE A 22 -0.39 -2.74 9.99
C ILE A 22 0.84 -3.52 9.55
N GLN A 23 0.84 -3.95 8.29
CA GLN A 23 2.02 -4.41 7.57
C GLN A 23 2.64 -3.22 6.82
N VAL A 24 3.94 -3.04 6.91
CA VAL A 24 4.68 -1.99 6.22
C VAL A 24 5.49 -2.61 5.08
N LYS A 25 5.37 -2.03 3.89
CA LYS A 25 6.21 -2.33 2.73
C LYS A 25 6.86 -1.05 2.25
N THR A 26 8.18 -1.01 2.26
CA THR A 26 8.96 0.17 1.89
C THR A 26 9.62 0.00 0.53
N ASN A 27 9.61 1.05 -0.29
CA ASN A 27 10.46 1.19 -1.46
C ASN A 27 11.42 2.37 -1.21
N LEU A 28 12.72 2.14 -1.40
CA LEU A 28 13.73 3.20 -1.26
C LEU A 28 13.53 4.31 -2.28
N LYS A 29 13.24 3.93 -3.53
CA LYS A 29 12.90 4.83 -4.63
C LYS A 29 12.06 4.08 -5.67
N PRO A 30 11.19 4.76 -6.44
CA PRO A 30 10.50 4.15 -7.55
C PRO A 30 11.47 3.55 -8.57
N LYS A 31 11.08 2.41 -9.15
CA LYS A 31 11.85 1.81 -10.25
C LYS A 31 11.78 2.74 -11.46
N PRO A 32 12.93 3.10 -12.08
CA PRO A 32 12.91 3.79 -13.35
C PRO A 32 12.24 2.89 -14.38
N ALA A 33 11.47 3.48 -15.28
CA ALA A 33 10.99 2.73 -16.43
C ALA A 33 11.98 2.86 -17.59
N GLY A 34 12.03 1.85 -18.46
CA GLY A 34 12.90 1.89 -19.63
C GLY A 34 12.52 3.02 -20.59
N GLY A 35 13.52 3.66 -21.20
CA GLY A 35 13.32 4.73 -22.19
C GLY A 35 12.56 5.93 -21.64
N LYS A 36 11.38 6.23 -22.22
CA LYS A 36 10.50 7.35 -21.83
C LYS A 36 9.44 6.96 -20.78
N GLY A 37 9.55 5.79 -20.18
CA GLY A 37 8.54 5.33 -19.23
C GLY A 37 8.54 6.15 -17.93
N ARG A 38 7.39 6.18 -17.25
CA ARG A 38 7.23 6.86 -15.97
C ARG A 38 7.75 6.01 -14.80
N PRO A 39 8.42 6.59 -13.79
CA PRO A 39 8.79 5.89 -12.57
C PRO A 39 7.59 5.20 -11.92
N SER A 40 7.83 4.05 -11.29
CA SER A 40 6.77 3.22 -10.75
C SER A 40 7.14 2.56 -9.44
N LEU A 41 6.14 2.35 -8.60
CA LEU A 41 6.23 1.49 -7.44
C LEU A 41 5.66 0.13 -7.83
N ASN A 42 6.34 -0.92 -7.38
CA ASN A 42 5.94 -2.30 -7.56
C ASN A 42 6.09 -3.02 -6.23
N LEU A 43 5.01 -3.65 -5.78
CA LEU A 43 4.93 -4.29 -4.50
C LEU A 43 4.34 -5.67 -4.59
N TRP A 44 4.90 -6.55 -3.77
CA TRP A 44 4.33 -7.87 -3.50
C TRP A 44 3.80 -7.90 -2.08
N ILE A 45 2.54 -8.32 -1.94
CA ILE A 45 1.86 -8.53 -0.66
C ILE A 45 1.47 -9.99 -0.58
N ASP A 46 1.73 -10.62 0.57
CA ASP A 46 1.29 -11.99 0.84
C ASP A 46 -0.25 -12.04 0.87
N ASP A 47 -0.86 -12.97 0.14
CA ASP A 47 -2.32 -13.10 0.11
C ASP A 47 -2.91 -13.70 1.40
N LYS A 48 -2.06 -14.21 2.28
CA LYS A 48 -2.39 -14.68 3.64
C LYS A 48 -2.02 -13.66 4.72
N SER A 49 -1.61 -12.44 4.35
CA SER A 49 -1.34 -11.38 5.33
C SER A 49 -2.55 -11.17 6.24
N THR A 50 -2.33 -11.23 7.55
CA THR A 50 -3.36 -11.04 8.58
C THR A 50 -3.49 -9.58 9.04
N ALA A 51 -2.72 -8.67 8.43
CA ALA A 51 -2.78 -7.25 8.76
C ALA A 51 -4.11 -6.62 8.31
N ASP A 52 -4.73 -5.81 9.17
CA ASP A 52 -5.91 -5.02 8.82
C ASP A 52 -5.60 -4.02 7.69
N ILE A 53 -4.37 -3.48 7.72
CA ILE A 53 -3.89 -2.45 6.80
C ILE A 53 -2.52 -2.84 6.26
N VAL A 54 -2.29 -2.59 4.99
CA VAL A 54 -0.96 -2.55 4.37
C VAL A 54 -0.59 -1.10 4.08
N ALA A 55 0.52 -0.64 4.62
CA ALA A 55 1.11 0.65 4.34
C ALA A 55 2.26 0.50 3.34
N LEU A 56 2.11 1.09 2.16
CA LEU A 56 3.24 1.28 1.23
C LEU A 56 3.91 2.61 1.54
N VAL A 57 5.22 2.59 1.70
CA VAL A 57 6.04 3.79 1.90
C VAL A 57 7.02 3.95 0.74
N ASP A 58 6.97 5.09 0.05
CA ASP A 58 8.05 5.55 -0.84
C ASP A 58 8.97 6.47 -0.04
N LEU A 59 10.13 5.94 0.35
CA LEU A 59 11.11 6.64 1.17
C LEU A 59 11.80 7.79 0.42
N SER A 60 11.74 7.82 -0.92
CA SER A 60 12.36 8.92 -1.69
C SER A 60 11.52 10.19 -1.67
N THR A 61 10.24 10.09 -1.33
CA THR A 61 9.29 11.22 -1.35
C THR A 61 8.48 11.35 -0.06
N ASP A 62 8.77 10.54 0.95
CA ASP A 62 8.01 10.42 2.22
C ASP A 62 6.51 10.21 2.01
N ARG A 63 6.13 9.55 0.91
CA ARG A 63 4.72 9.29 0.59
C ARG A 63 4.30 7.94 1.11
N ILE A 64 3.10 7.92 1.70
CA ILE A 64 2.49 6.72 2.27
C ILE A 64 1.13 6.48 1.62
N TRP A 65 0.87 5.23 1.24
CA TRP A 65 -0.45 4.76 0.81
C TRP A 65 -0.94 3.66 1.74
N LEU A 66 -2.19 3.76 2.19
CA LEU A 66 -2.83 2.80 3.07
C LEU A 66 -3.84 1.96 2.28
N PHE A 67 -3.82 0.64 2.45
CA PHE A 67 -4.76 -0.28 1.82
C PHE A 67 -5.31 -1.27 2.84
N THR A 68 -6.59 -1.60 2.75
CA THR A 68 -7.14 -2.79 3.41
C THR A 68 -6.87 -4.02 2.57
N GLY A 69 -6.87 -5.21 3.16
CA GLY A 69 -6.74 -6.47 2.38
C GLY A 69 -7.78 -6.60 1.26
N LYS A 70 -9.00 -6.10 1.47
CA LYS A 70 -10.06 -6.07 0.44
C LYS A 70 -9.67 -5.19 -0.76
N GLU A 71 -9.07 -4.02 -0.50
CA GLU A 71 -8.62 -3.13 -1.56
C GLU A 71 -7.39 -3.68 -2.28
N ILE A 72 -6.46 -4.32 -1.57
CA ILE A 72 -5.34 -5.04 -2.19
C ILE A 72 -5.87 -6.07 -3.19
N ARG A 73 -6.78 -6.94 -2.76
CA ARG A 73 -7.39 -7.96 -3.63
C ARG A 73 -8.09 -7.37 -4.85
N LYS A 74 -8.76 -6.22 -4.68
CA LYS A 74 -9.49 -5.53 -5.76
C LYS A 74 -8.57 -4.81 -6.74
N LEU A 75 -7.48 -4.22 -6.26
CA LEU A 75 -6.62 -3.32 -7.03
C LEU A 75 -5.35 -3.99 -7.55
N ALA A 76 -5.02 -5.19 -7.08
CA ALA A 76 -3.87 -5.95 -7.56
C ALA A 76 -3.99 -6.22 -9.06
N GLN A 77 -2.93 -5.92 -9.80
CA GLN A 77 -2.84 -6.20 -11.24
C GLN A 77 -2.52 -7.68 -11.50
N GLN A 78 -1.87 -8.34 -10.55
CA GLN A 78 -1.55 -9.77 -10.64
C GLN A 78 -1.77 -10.46 -9.30
N HIS A 79 -2.09 -11.75 -9.37
CA HIS A 79 -2.13 -12.66 -8.23
C HIS A 79 -1.42 -13.94 -8.67
N SER A 80 -0.29 -14.26 -8.05
CA SER A 80 0.52 -15.45 -8.35
C SER A 80 1.01 -16.12 -7.07
N SER A 81 0.95 -17.45 -7.02
CA SER A 81 1.57 -18.30 -5.99
C SER A 81 1.62 -17.69 -4.58
N ASN A 82 0.45 -17.31 -4.05
CA ASN A 82 0.23 -16.75 -2.70
C ASN A 82 0.56 -15.26 -2.52
N ARG A 83 0.65 -14.46 -3.60
CA ARG A 83 0.98 -13.03 -3.51
C ARG A 83 0.19 -12.17 -4.48
N TYR A 84 -0.29 -11.04 -3.98
CA TYR A 84 -0.82 -9.95 -4.79
C TYR A 84 0.30 -9.02 -5.24
N GLN A 85 0.23 -8.57 -6.51
CA GLN A 85 1.10 -7.53 -7.02
C GLN A 85 0.33 -6.23 -7.21
N LEU A 86 0.82 -5.16 -6.58
CA LEU A 86 0.36 -3.79 -6.84
C LEU A 86 1.43 -3.02 -7.59
N TYR A 87 1.03 -2.38 -8.67
CA TYR A 87 1.89 -1.56 -9.52
C TYR A 87 1.21 -0.22 -9.86
N PHE A 88 1.92 0.90 -9.64
CA PHE A 88 1.42 2.22 -9.99
C PHE A 88 2.54 3.26 -10.15
N HIS A 89 2.23 4.36 -10.86
CA HIS A 89 3.15 5.46 -11.11
C HIS A 89 3.10 6.52 -9.99
N THR A 90 4.25 7.13 -9.70
CA THR A 90 4.41 8.09 -8.59
C THR A 90 4.19 9.56 -8.96
N ASP A 91 4.08 9.86 -10.24
CA ASP A 91 3.95 11.22 -10.78
C ASP A 91 2.55 11.83 -10.61
N GLY A 92 1.62 11.10 -10.00
CA GLY A 92 0.27 11.57 -9.74
C GLY A 92 -0.58 11.80 -11.00
N VAL A 93 -0.04 11.50 -12.18
CA VAL A 93 -0.78 11.58 -13.43
C VAL A 93 -1.58 10.29 -13.59
N PRO A 94 -2.93 10.36 -13.71
CA PRO A 94 -3.74 9.20 -13.97
C PRO A 94 -3.25 8.48 -15.25
N SER A 95 -2.60 7.32 -15.09
CA SER A 95 -2.55 6.33 -16.16
C SER A 95 -3.97 5.84 -16.41
N LYS A 96 -4.32 5.67 -17.70
CA LYS A 96 -5.69 5.41 -18.18
C LYS A 96 -6.39 4.16 -17.59
N SER A 97 -5.72 3.34 -16.80
CA SER A 97 -6.39 2.21 -16.13
C SER A 97 -6.49 2.33 -14.62
N HIS A 98 -5.42 2.67 -13.87
CA HIS A 98 -5.44 2.45 -12.41
C HIS A 98 -4.85 3.54 -11.51
N ALA A 99 -4.01 4.48 -11.98
CA ALA A 99 -3.29 5.38 -11.07
C ALA A 99 -4.18 6.41 -10.33
N SER A 100 -5.32 6.81 -10.89
CA SER A 100 -6.30 7.65 -10.17
C SER A 100 -6.87 6.94 -8.93
N ALA A 101 -7.00 5.61 -8.97
CA ALA A 101 -7.50 4.82 -7.85
C ALA A 101 -6.55 4.81 -6.64
N PHE A 102 -5.27 5.16 -6.83
CA PHE A 102 -4.27 5.15 -5.75
C PHE A 102 -4.22 6.47 -4.98
N HIS A 103 -4.62 7.60 -5.58
CA HIS A 103 -4.62 8.89 -4.89
C HIS A 103 -5.50 8.91 -3.65
N GLN A 104 -6.68 8.31 -3.71
CA GLN A 104 -7.57 8.17 -2.55
C GLN A 104 -6.99 7.32 -1.42
N HIS A 105 -5.91 6.59 -1.68
CA HIS A 105 -5.22 5.75 -0.71
C HIS A 105 -4.03 6.45 -0.06
N LEU A 106 -3.64 7.65 -0.52
CA LEU A 106 -2.65 8.47 0.17
C LEU A 106 -3.04 8.68 1.64
N PHE A 107 -2.04 8.62 2.52
CA PHE A 107 -2.21 8.70 3.97
C PHE A 107 -3.13 9.86 4.39
N ASP A 108 -2.83 11.09 3.97
CA ASP A 108 -3.61 12.29 4.33
C ASP A 108 -5.10 12.18 3.94
N ARG A 109 -5.38 11.46 2.86
CA ARG A 109 -6.74 11.28 2.32
C ARG A 109 -7.47 10.08 2.91
N LYS A 110 -6.76 9.14 3.53
CA LYS A 110 -7.33 7.86 3.95
C LYS A 110 -7.29 7.61 5.44
N VAL A 111 -6.33 8.19 6.17
CA VAL A 111 -6.15 7.95 7.61
C VAL A 111 -7.43 8.21 8.40
N HIS A 112 -8.14 9.29 8.10
CA HIS A 112 -9.40 9.61 8.77
C HIS A 112 -10.49 8.55 8.50
N LYS A 113 -10.53 7.93 7.31
CA LYS A 113 -11.53 6.89 7.00
C LYS A 113 -11.26 5.60 7.78
N LEU A 114 -9.99 5.35 8.13
CA LEU A 114 -9.58 4.14 8.82
C LEU A 114 -9.67 4.29 10.35
N PHE A 115 -9.42 5.50 10.86
CA PHE A 115 -9.21 5.76 12.29
C PHE A 115 -10.13 6.81 12.91
N SER A 116 -10.93 7.57 12.15
CA SER A 116 -11.92 8.54 12.65
C SER A 116 -13.35 8.05 12.48
#